data_AF-B8L973-F1
#
_entry.id   AF-B8L973-F1
#
_cell.length_a   1.000
_cell.length_b   1.000
_cell.length_c   1.000
_cell.angle_alpha   90.00
_cell.angle_beta   90.00
_cell.angle_gamma   90.00
#
_symmetry.space_group_name_H-M   'P 1'
#
loop_
_entity.id
_entity.type
_entity.pdbx_description
1 polymer ?
#
loop_
_entity_poly.entity_id
_entity_poly.type
_entity_poly.pdbx_seq_one_letter_code
_entity_poly.pdbx_strand_id
1 'polypeptide(L)'
;MEGKKFWDVKEVRAANVRQAKRYAERWCAARLYPYLPLREAVARLTDSTPIQPEPPLPGLPPTREQQQQARRLAEAGAKEVERIKEALEPRKPPAETKPRPKDARKAWVRAGLQQLPRGV
;
A
#
# COMPACT_ATOMS: atom_id res chain seq x y z
N MET A 1 -2.57 50.79 3.82
CA MET A 1 -1.92 49.78 2.96
C MET A 1 -2.90 48.63 2.83
N GLU A 2 -3.64 48.54 1.72
CA GLU A 2 -4.43 47.35 1.44
C GLU A 2 -3.48 46.15 1.36
N GLY A 3 -3.70 45.14 2.20
CA GLY A 3 -2.94 43.91 2.16
C GLY A 3 -3.13 43.24 0.81
N LYS A 4 -2.05 43.02 0.07
CA LYS A 4 -2.10 42.31 -1.22
C LYS A 4 -2.69 40.93 -1.00
N LYS A 5 -3.72 40.58 -1.76
CA LYS A 5 -4.50 39.36 -1.57
C LYS A 5 -3.66 38.14 -1.93
N PHE A 6 -3.99 36.98 -1.37
CA PHE A 6 -3.16 35.77 -1.57
C PHE A 6 -3.20 35.24 -3.01
N TRP A 7 -4.20 35.63 -3.81
CA TRP A 7 -4.39 35.26 -5.22
C TRP A 7 -3.86 36.28 -6.24
N ASP A 8 -3.26 37.39 -5.81
CA ASP A 8 -2.70 38.37 -6.73
C ASP A 8 -1.48 37.79 -7.46
N VAL A 9 -1.39 37.95 -8.78
CA VAL A 9 -0.22 37.57 -9.59
C VAL A 9 0.79 38.73 -9.65
N LYS A 10 2.10 38.45 -9.60
CA LYS A 10 3.15 39.46 -9.77
C LYS A 10 4.19 38.99 -10.79
N GLU A 11 4.31 39.73 -11.87
CA GLU A 11 5.35 39.55 -12.86
C GLU A 11 6.56 40.44 -12.56
N VAL A 12 7.75 39.87 -12.58
CA VAL A 12 9.01 40.59 -12.35
C VAL A 12 10.06 40.04 -13.29
N ARG A 13 10.78 40.91 -14.00
CA ARG A 13 11.96 40.50 -14.78
C ARG A 13 13.08 40.08 -13.83
N ALA A 14 13.69 38.94 -14.10
CA ALA A 14 14.85 38.44 -13.37
C ALA A 14 15.99 38.17 -14.36
N ALA A 15 17.22 38.42 -13.94
CA ALA A 15 18.40 38.17 -14.77
C ALA A 15 18.75 36.67 -14.84
N ASN A 16 18.32 35.87 -13.86
CA ASN A 16 18.50 34.41 -13.85
C ASN A 16 17.47 33.71 -12.96
N VAL A 17 17.42 32.36 -13.07
CA VAL A 17 16.48 31.50 -12.34
C VAL A 17 16.64 31.62 -10.82
N ARG A 18 17.88 31.74 -10.32
CA ARG A 18 18.14 31.84 -8.87
C ARG A 18 17.57 33.13 -8.29
N GLN A 19 17.67 34.23 -9.04
CA GLN A 19 17.07 35.51 -8.67
C GLN A 19 15.55 35.45 -8.74
N ALA A 20 14.99 34.84 -9.79
CA ALA A 20 13.55 34.63 -9.92
C ALA A 20 12.99 33.86 -8.72
N LYS A 21 13.68 32.77 -8.30
CA LYS A 21 13.31 31.99 -7.12
C LYS A 21 13.28 32.85 -5.85
N ARG A 22 14.32 33.64 -5.59
CA ARG A 22 14.38 34.53 -4.42
C ARG A 22 13.24 35.56 -4.42
N TYR A 23 12.86 36.07 -5.58
CA TYR A 23 11.73 37.00 -5.69
C TYR A 23 10.41 36.31 -5.38
N ALA A 24 10.20 35.10 -5.89
CA ALA A 24 9.03 34.29 -5.58
C ALA A 24 8.95 33.98 -4.08
N GLU A 25 10.03 33.47 -3.47
CA GLU A 25 10.12 33.17 -2.03
C GLU A 25 9.77 34.38 -1.17
N ARG A 26 10.38 35.54 -1.43
CA ARG A 26 10.10 36.78 -0.67
C ARG A 26 8.67 37.26 -0.84
N TRP A 27 8.12 37.13 -2.04
CA TRP A 27 6.77 37.57 -2.36
C TRP A 27 5.70 36.67 -1.71
N CYS A 28 5.93 35.36 -1.67
CA CYS A 28 5.10 34.40 -0.96
C CYS A 28 5.22 34.60 0.57
N ALA A 29 6.44 34.72 1.09
CA ALA A 29 6.70 34.88 2.52
C ALA A 29 6.01 36.12 3.10
N ALA A 30 6.06 37.26 2.42
CA ALA A 30 5.42 38.50 2.85
C ALA A 30 3.88 38.40 2.97
N ARG A 31 3.25 37.46 2.25
CA ARG A 31 1.80 37.24 2.31
C ARG A 31 1.38 36.13 3.24
N LEU A 32 2.13 35.03 3.27
CA LEU A 32 1.80 33.88 4.14
C LEU A 32 2.09 34.18 5.61
N TYR A 33 3.11 35.01 5.89
CA TYR A 33 3.52 35.35 7.25
C TYR A 33 3.58 36.89 7.44
N PRO A 34 2.44 37.60 7.40
CA PRO A 34 2.43 39.06 7.41
C PRO A 34 2.90 39.66 8.75
N TYR A 35 2.87 38.88 9.83
CA TYR A 35 3.27 39.31 11.17
C TYR A 35 4.73 38.99 11.50
N LEU A 36 5.45 38.28 10.62
CA LEU A 36 6.86 37.94 10.81
C LEU A 36 7.76 38.88 10.01
N PRO A 37 8.97 39.21 10.51
CA PRO A 37 9.95 39.92 9.71
C PRO A 37 10.30 39.09 8.46
N LEU A 38 10.44 39.75 7.30
CA LEU A 38 10.56 39.07 6.00
C LEU A 38 11.68 38.01 5.96
N ARG A 39 12.79 38.25 6.66
CA ARG A 39 13.89 37.29 6.75
C ARG A 39 13.46 35.99 7.43
N GLU A 40 12.72 36.10 8.52
CA GLU A 40 12.20 34.94 9.28
C GLU A 40 11.07 34.25 8.52
N ALA A 41 10.18 35.03 7.90
CA ALA A 41 9.13 34.50 7.04
C ALA A 41 9.69 33.67 5.88
N VAL A 42 10.75 34.15 5.22
CA VAL A 42 11.44 33.38 4.17
C VAL A 42 12.10 32.15 4.76
N ALA A 43 12.79 32.27 5.91
CA ALA A 43 13.42 31.13 6.57
C ALA A 43 12.39 30.03 6.87
N ARG A 44 11.25 30.37 7.47
CA ARG A 44 10.13 29.44 7.72
C ARG A 44 9.54 28.86 6.44
N LEU A 45 9.39 29.66 5.38
CA LEU A 45 8.83 29.19 4.11
C LEU A 45 9.76 28.20 3.39
N THR A 46 11.07 28.43 3.47
CA THR A 46 12.08 27.57 2.83
C THR A 46 12.59 26.46 3.72
N ASP A 47 12.14 26.43 4.98
CA ASP A 47 12.52 25.40 5.93
C ASP A 47 12.04 24.05 5.40
N SER A 48 13.00 23.24 4.98
CA SER A 48 12.77 21.89 4.47
C SER A 48 12.97 20.84 5.56
N THR A 49 13.08 21.26 6.82
CA THR A 49 13.09 20.35 7.96
C THR A 49 11.83 19.51 7.89
N PRO A 50 11.94 18.17 7.73
CA PRO A 50 10.78 17.30 7.71
C PRO A 50 9.98 17.54 8.98
N ILE A 51 8.67 17.82 8.82
CA ILE A 51 7.75 17.85 9.94
C ILE A 51 7.75 16.43 10.50
N GLN A 52 8.47 16.24 11.60
CA GLN A 52 8.42 14.98 12.31
C GLN A 52 7.00 14.86 12.87
N PRO A 53 6.23 13.84 12.48
CA PRO A 53 4.94 13.62 13.10
C PRO A 53 5.18 13.45 14.60
N GLU A 54 4.31 14.04 15.41
CA GLU A 54 4.36 13.80 16.85
C GLU A 54 4.35 12.29 17.08
N PRO A 55 5.22 11.77 17.98
CA PRO A 55 5.19 10.36 18.31
C PRO A 55 3.77 9.99 18.75
N PRO A 56 3.24 8.85 18.29
CA PRO A 56 1.89 8.44 18.66
C PRO A 56 1.77 8.45 20.17
N LEU A 57 0.77 9.15 20.69
CA LEU A 57 0.50 9.20 22.12
C LEU A 57 0.44 7.77 22.66
N PRO A 58 1.05 7.48 23.82
CA PRO A 58 0.93 6.16 24.43
C PRO A 58 -0.55 5.84 24.62
N GLY A 59 -1.01 4.80 23.93
CA GLY A 59 -2.42 4.41 23.94
C GLY A 59 -2.87 4.07 25.36
N LEU A 60 -4.06 4.54 25.74
CA LEU A 60 -4.68 4.15 27.00
C LEU A 60 -4.89 2.63 27.02
N PRO A 61 -4.70 1.97 28.17
CA PRO A 61 -5.05 0.56 28.29
C PRO A 61 -6.54 0.39 27.96
N PRO A 62 -6.91 -0.66 27.20
CA PRO A 62 -8.29 -0.85 26.76
C PRO A 62 -9.21 -1.00 27.97
N THR A 63 -10.29 -0.23 27.95
CA THR A 63 -11.33 -0.29 28.98
C THR A 63 -11.98 -1.67 29.00
N ARG A 64 -12.58 -2.06 30.14
CA ARG A 64 -13.25 -3.36 30.28
C ARG A 64 -14.33 -3.58 29.21
N GLU A 65 -15.06 -2.52 28.85
CA GLU A 65 -16.08 -2.56 27.82
C GLU A 65 -15.49 -2.81 26.43
N GLN A 66 -14.37 -2.15 26.09
CA GLN A 66 -13.64 -2.42 24.84
C GLN A 66 -13.11 -3.86 24.79
N GLN A 67 -12.62 -4.39 25.91
CA GLN A 67 -12.20 -5.78 25.98
C GLN A 67 -13.38 -6.74 25.78
N GLN A 68 -14.54 -6.42 26.35
CA GLN A 68 -15.73 -7.25 26.21
C GLN A 68 -16.33 -7.16 24.80
N GLN A 69 -16.26 -6.00 24.16
CA GLN A 69 -16.63 -5.83 22.76
C GLN A 69 -15.68 -6.59 21.83
N ALA A 70 -14.37 -6.54 22.08
CA ALA A 70 -13.39 -7.31 21.32
C ALA A 70 -13.63 -8.82 21.46
N ARG A 71 -14.00 -9.30 22.67
CA ARG A 71 -14.39 -10.70 22.87
C ARG A 71 -15.64 -11.08 22.08
N ARG A 72 -16.70 -10.26 22.13
CA ARG A 72 -17.93 -10.49 21.33
C ARG A 72 -17.66 -10.50 19.84
N LEU A 73 -16.79 -9.61 19.35
CA LEU A 73 -16.39 -9.56 17.94
C LEU A 73 -15.59 -10.81 17.54
N ALA A 74 -14.67 -11.27 18.40
CA ALA A 74 -13.91 -12.50 18.15
C ALA A 74 -14.83 -13.74 18.15
N GLU A 75 -15.79 -13.82 19.07
CA GLU A 75 -16.78 -14.89 19.15
C GLU A 75 -17.71 -14.90 17.93
N ALA A 76 -18.19 -13.73 17.49
CA ALA A 76 -19.01 -13.61 16.28
C ALA A 76 -18.22 -13.95 15.01
N GLY A 77 -16.94 -13.57 14.96
CA GLY A 77 -16.07 -13.79 13.81
C GLY A 77 -15.49 -15.20 13.69
N ALA A 78 -15.50 -16.01 14.77
CA ALA A 78 -14.86 -17.33 14.80
C ALA A 78 -15.36 -18.27 13.69
N LYS A 79 -16.68 -18.31 13.47
CA LYS A 79 -17.32 -19.17 12.46
C LYS A 79 -17.09 -18.67 11.03
N GLU A 80 -16.90 -17.37 10.84
CA GLU A 80 -16.53 -16.78 9.54
C GLU A 80 -15.08 -17.15 9.20
N VAL A 81 -14.18 -17.03 10.17
CA VAL A 81 -12.76 -17.34 10.01
C VAL A 81 -12.55 -18.83 9.72
N GLU A 82 -13.31 -19.73 10.35
CA GLU A 82 -13.26 -21.16 10.07
C GLU A 82 -13.68 -21.48 8.63
N ARG A 83 -14.78 -20.87 8.15
CA ARG A 83 -15.24 -21.02 6.76
C ARG A 83 -14.24 -20.46 5.74
N ILE A 84 -13.65 -19.31 6.04
CA ILE A 84 -12.60 -18.71 5.20
C ILE A 84 -11.38 -19.62 5.17
N LYS A 85 -10.98 -20.19 6.32
CA LYS A 85 -9.86 -21.11 6.41
C LYS A 85 -10.11 -22.37 5.59
N GLU A 86 -11.30 -22.95 5.67
CA GLU A 86 -11.70 -24.12 4.87
C GLU A 86 -11.73 -23.81 3.36
N ALA A 87 -12.24 -22.63 2.97
CA ALA A 87 -12.27 -22.20 1.58
C ALA A 87 -10.87 -21.89 1.01
N LEU A 88 -9.94 -21.47 1.88
CA LEU A 88 -8.54 -21.20 1.53
C LEU A 88 -7.64 -22.42 1.70
N GLU A 89 -8.13 -23.56 2.23
CA GLU A 89 -7.32 -24.77 2.28
C GLU A 89 -6.93 -25.19 0.85
N PRO A 90 -5.64 -25.38 0.57
CA PRO A 90 -5.19 -25.80 -0.75
C PRO A 90 -5.87 -27.10 -1.12
N ARG A 91 -6.64 -27.07 -2.22
CA ARG A 91 -7.31 -28.24 -2.79
C ARG A 91 -6.32 -29.39 -2.87
N LYS A 92 -6.50 -30.43 -2.04
CA LYS A 92 -5.70 -31.66 -2.10
C LYS A 92 -5.68 -32.13 -3.55
N PRO A 93 -4.50 -32.35 -4.16
CA PRO A 93 -4.46 -32.92 -5.50
C PRO A 93 -5.19 -34.27 -5.42
N PRO A 94 -6.03 -34.60 -6.42
CA PRO A 94 -6.69 -35.90 -6.44
C PRO A 94 -5.60 -36.96 -6.31
N ALA A 95 -5.74 -37.84 -5.32
CA ALA A 95 -4.80 -38.92 -5.12
C ALA A 95 -4.59 -39.61 -6.46
N GLU A 96 -3.35 -39.64 -6.94
CA GLU A 96 -2.99 -40.37 -8.15
C GLU A 96 -3.50 -41.79 -7.98
N THR A 97 -4.62 -42.10 -8.63
CA THR A 97 -5.11 -43.47 -8.77
C THR A 97 -4.06 -44.18 -9.61
N LYS A 98 -3.08 -44.79 -8.94
CA LYS A 98 -2.11 -45.66 -9.59
C LYS A 98 -2.88 -46.61 -10.51
N PRO A 99 -2.52 -46.71 -11.79
CA PRO A 99 -3.23 -47.57 -12.71
C PRO A 99 -3.20 -48.99 -12.16
N ARG A 100 -4.34 -49.66 -12.20
CA ARG A 100 -4.48 -51.03 -11.69
C ARG A 100 -3.45 -51.90 -12.41
N PRO A 101 -2.78 -52.87 -11.75
CA PRO A 101 -1.75 -53.70 -12.40
C PRO A 101 -2.20 -54.38 -13.71
N LYS A 102 -3.51 -54.63 -13.84
CA LYS A 102 -4.14 -55.16 -15.06
C LYS A 102 -4.06 -54.19 -16.25
N ASP A 103 -4.10 -52.88 -16.01
CA ASP A 103 -4.02 -51.85 -17.05
C ASP A 103 -2.59 -51.66 -17.54
N ALA A 104 -1.60 -51.79 -16.65
CA ALA A 104 -0.19 -51.84 -17.01
C ALA A 104 0.11 -53.05 -17.92
N ARG A 105 -0.44 -54.23 -17.60
CA ARG A 105 -0.31 -55.42 -18.44
C ARG A 105 -0.97 -55.25 -19.81
N LYS A 106 -2.15 -54.61 -19.89
CA LYS A 106 -2.82 -54.29 -21.16
C LYS A 106 -2.01 -53.31 -22.01
N ALA A 107 -1.40 -52.30 -21.37
CA ALA A 107 -0.54 -51.35 -22.06
C ALA A 107 0.71 -52.02 -22.66
N TRP A 108 1.36 -52.91 -21.90
CA TRP A 108 2.48 -53.72 -22.37
C TRP A 108 2.09 -54.63 -23.54
N VAL A 109 0.94 -55.30 -23.48
CA VAL A 109 0.45 -56.16 -24.57
C VAL A 109 0.15 -55.34 -25.83
N ARG A 110 -0.46 -54.15 -25.70
CA ARG A 110 -0.71 -53.25 -26.84
C ARG A 110 0.57 -52.72 -27.45
N ALA A 111 1.57 -52.37 -26.64
CA ALA A 111 2.87 -51.93 -27.11
C ALA A 111 3.62 -53.05 -27.86
N GLY A 112 3.56 -54.29 -27.35
CA GLY A 112 4.12 -55.45 -28.04
C GLY A 112 3.45 -55.74 -29.39
N LEU A 113 2.12 -55.52 -29.48
CA LEU A 113 1.37 -55.65 -30.74
C LEU A 113 1.71 -54.56 -31.77
N GLN A 114 2.12 -53.37 -31.35
CA GLN A 114 2.54 -52.30 -32.26
C GLN A 114 3.97 -52.47 -32.78
N GLN A 115 4.82 -53.21 -32.07
CA GLN A 115 6.20 -53.50 -32.48
C GLN A 115 6.31 -54.66 -33.47
N LEU A 116 5.22 -55.41 -33.69
CA LEU A 116 5.16 -56.39 -34.77
C LEU A 116 4.95 -55.64 -36.09
N PRO A 117 5.88 -55.73 -37.06
CA PRO A 117 5.65 -55.15 -38.38
C PRO A 117 4.42 -55.85 -38.98
N ARG A 118 3.41 -55.06 -39.36
CA ARG A 118 2.33 -55.57 -40.22
C ARG A 118 2.97 -55.99 -41.54
N GLY A 119 3.21 -57.29 -41.69
CA GLY A 119 3.55 -57.88 -42.98
C GLY A 119 2.44 -57.59 -43.98
N VAL A 120 2.86 -57.21 -45.19
CA VAL A 120 2.05 -56.94 -46.40
C VAL A 120 1.17 -58.13 -46.76
#